data_AF-A0A4P8S7B9-F1
#
_entry.id   AF-A0A4P8S7B9-F1
#
_cell.length_a   1.000
_cell.length_b   1.000
_cell.length_c   1.000
_cell.angle_alpha   90.00
_cell.angle_beta   90.00
_cell.angle_gamma   90.00
#
_symmetry.space_group_name_H-M   'P 1'
#
loop_
_entity.id
_entity.type
_entity.pdbx_description
1 polymer ?
#
loop_
_entity_poly.entity_id
_entity_poly.type
_entity_poly.pdbx_seq_one_letter_code
_entity_poly.pdbx_strand_id
1 'polypeptide(L)'
;MSELEPKKAIALEQYKEVKASRRHYSSLRFALFPVYFVVQFGLVQLALKETTDALLFPELIMPICGLLLTYVFWTIESRITIYYKDLEKIGDNLEEYLGFDHRMMVNYSKQTILSNTKLSIKIVYGVFLLYWFAVLIMTLFFK
;
A
#
# COMPACT_ATOMS: atom_id res chain seq x y z
N MET A 1 35.62 29.23 -4.60
CA MET A 1 34.30 29.24 -3.92
C MET A 1 33.10 29.21 -4.88
N SER A 2 33.25 29.07 -6.22
CA SER A 2 32.12 29.20 -7.17
C SER A 2 31.51 27.89 -7.70
N GLU A 3 32.06 26.70 -7.43
CA GLU A 3 31.46 25.42 -7.87
C GLU A 3 30.37 24.88 -6.93
N LEU A 4 30.21 25.45 -5.74
CA LEU A 4 29.25 25.00 -4.73
C LEU A 4 27.81 25.44 -5.01
N GLU A 5 27.62 26.55 -5.72
CA GLU A 5 26.27 27.04 -6.07
C GLU A 5 25.52 26.16 -7.08
N PRO A 6 26.10 25.71 -8.21
CA PRO A 6 25.37 24.89 -9.17
C PRO A 6 24.99 23.52 -8.61
N LYS A 7 25.87 22.89 -7.80
CA LYS A 7 25.56 21.59 -7.17
C LYS A 7 24.43 21.71 -6.13
N LYS A 8 24.39 22.79 -5.35
CA LYS A 8 23.30 23.05 -4.41
C LYS A 8 21.98 23.36 -5.13
N ALA A 9 22.02 24.07 -6.26
CA ALA A 9 20.83 24.32 -7.08
C ALA A 9 20.24 23.00 -7.61
N ILE A 10 21.06 22.11 -8.15
CA ILE A 10 20.65 20.77 -8.60
C ILE A 10 20.07 19.95 -7.45
N ALA A 11 20.75 19.94 -6.29
CA ALA A 11 20.26 19.22 -5.11
C ALA A 11 18.90 19.75 -4.63
N LEU A 12 18.66 21.06 -4.74
CA LEU A 12 17.37 21.68 -4.40
C LEU A 12 16.27 21.27 -5.38
N GLU A 13 16.56 21.17 -6.67
CA GLU A 13 15.62 20.65 -7.67
C GLU A 13 15.27 19.19 -7.40
N GLN A 14 16.28 18.34 -7.18
CA GLN A 14 16.08 16.95 -6.79
C GLN A 14 15.24 16.83 -5.51
N TYR A 15 15.48 17.68 -4.52
CA TYR A 15 14.68 17.70 -3.30
C TYR A 15 13.20 18.02 -3.57
N LYS A 16 12.92 19.00 -4.44
CA LYS A 16 11.55 19.33 -4.85
C LYS A 16 10.87 18.15 -5.55
N GLU A 17 11.58 17.45 -6.42
CA GLU A 17 11.08 16.24 -7.10
C GLU A 17 10.80 15.10 -6.11
N VAL A 18 11.72 14.83 -5.19
CA VAL A 18 11.55 13.80 -4.15
C VAL A 18 10.33 14.12 -3.28
N LYS A 19 10.16 15.39 -2.88
CA LYS A 19 9.00 15.83 -2.11
C LYS A 19 7.69 15.67 -2.88
N ALA A 20 7.67 16.03 -4.17
CA ALA A 20 6.50 15.85 -5.02
C ALA A 20 6.15 14.36 -5.18
N SER A 21 7.14 13.52 -5.48
CA SER A 21 7.01 12.07 -5.59
C SER A 21 6.50 11.43 -4.30
N ARG A 22 7.06 11.81 -3.14
CA ARG A 22 6.61 11.31 -1.83
C ARG A 22 5.13 11.63 -1.59
N ARG A 23 4.71 12.87 -1.90
CA ARG A 23 3.31 13.29 -1.78
C ARG A 23 2.42 12.46 -2.72
N HIS A 24 2.84 12.28 -3.97
CA HIS A 24 2.11 11.48 -4.95
C HIS A 24 1.88 10.04 -4.46
N TYR A 25 2.93 9.34 -4.02
CA TYR A 25 2.81 7.96 -3.53
C TYR A 25 2.01 7.85 -2.23
N SER A 26 2.05 8.87 -1.36
CA SER A 26 1.19 8.95 -0.19
C SER A 26 -0.28 9.03 -0.58
N SER A 27 -0.62 9.90 -1.54
CA SER A 27 -1.99 10.03 -2.06
C SER A 27 -2.44 8.76 -2.78
N LEU A 28 -1.55 8.12 -3.54
CA LEU A 28 -1.85 6.87 -4.24
C LEU A 28 -2.21 5.75 -3.26
N ARG A 29 -1.43 5.58 -2.18
CA ARG A 29 -1.77 4.65 -1.10
C ARG A 29 -3.17 4.92 -0.55
N PHE A 30 -3.48 6.18 -0.23
CA PHE A 30 -4.80 6.54 0.29
C PHE A 30 -5.94 6.23 -0.69
N ALA A 31 -5.72 6.44 -1.99
CA ALA A 31 -6.71 6.15 -3.03
C ALA A 31 -6.92 4.64 -3.28
N LEU A 32 -5.87 3.82 -3.11
CA LEU A 32 -5.96 2.37 -3.34
C LEU A 32 -6.83 1.63 -2.32
N PHE A 33 -6.84 2.08 -1.07
CA PHE A 33 -7.59 1.42 0.01
C PHE A 33 -9.11 1.38 -0.24
N PRO A 34 -9.78 2.50 -0.55
CA PRO A 34 -11.19 2.48 -0.91
C PRO A 34 -11.51 1.57 -2.09
N VAL A 35 -10.68 1.61 -3.14
CA VAL A 35 -10.85 0.74 -4.32
C VAL A 35 -10.76 -0.73 -3.92
N TYR A 36 -9.76 -1.09 -3.11
CA TYR A 36 -9.62 -2.44 -2.59
C TYR A 36 -10.86 -2.89 -1.82
N PHE A 37 -11.34 -2.07 -0.87
CA PHE A 37 -12.54 -2.40 -0.09
C PHE A 37 -13.79 -2.55 -0.96
N VAL A 38 -14.02 -1.65 -1.91
CA VAL A 38 -15.18 -1.72 -2.82
C VAL A 38 -15.17 -3.04 -3.60
N VAL A 39 -14.03 -3.42 -4.15
CA VAL A 39 -13.90 -4.68 -4.90
C VAL A 39 -14.07 -5.90 -3.99
N GLN A 40 -13.44 -5.89 -2.81
CA GLN A 40 -13.54 -6.99 -1.83
C GLN A 40 -14.96 -7.18 -1.32
N PHE A 41 -15.63 -6.11 -0.87
CA PHE A 41 -17.01 -6.17 -0.42
C PHE A 41 -17.97 -6.55 -1.54
N GLY A 42 -17.75 -6.05 -2.77
CA GLY A 42 -18.50 -6.50 -3.93
C GLY A 42 -18.39 -8.01 -4.14
N LEU A 43 -17.18 -8.57 -4.02
CA LEU A 43 -16.95 -10.00 -4.15
C LEU A 43 -17.59 -10.80 -3.01
N VAL A 44 -17.53 -10.31 -1.77
CA VAL A 44 -18.21 -10.92 -0.62
C VAL A 44 -19.72 -10.92 -0.79
N GLN A 45 -20.32 -9.81 -1.22
CA GLN A 45 -21.76 -9.72 -1.47
C GLN A 45 -22.22 -10.68 -2.56
N LEU A 46 -21.43 -10.83 -3.62
CA LEU A 46 -21.69 -11.82 -4.67
C LEU A 46 -21.59 -13.26 -4.14
N ALA A 47 -20.65 -13.54 -3.23
CA ALA A 47 -20.48 -14.86 -2.64
C ALA A 47 -21.60 -15.23 -1.66
N LEU A 48 -22.25 -14.24 -1.02
CA LEU A 48 -23.35 -14.46 -0.07
C LEU A 48 -24.73 -14.55 -0.72
N LYS A 49 -24.85 -14.22 -2.00
CA LYS A 49 -26.15 -14.21 -2.68
C LYS A 49 -26.63 -15.66 -2.86
N GLU A 50 -27.67 -16.05 -2.12
CA GLU A 50 -28.27 -17.38 -2.20
C GLU A 50 -28.70 -17.70 -3.63
N THR A 51 -28.24 -18.83 -4.15
CA THR A 51 -28.48 -19.33 -5.50
C THR A 51 -29.92 -19.78 -5.67
N THR A 52 -30.80 -18.88 -6.11
CA THR A 52 -32.06 -19.30 -6.75
C THR A 52 -31.88 -19.56 -8.25
N ASP A 53 -30.84 -18.98 -8.86
CA ASP A 53 -30.46 -19.18 -10.26
C ASP A 53 -28.97 -19.53 -10.37
N ALA A 54 -28.60 -20.29 -11.40
CA ALA A 54 -27.25 -20.76 -11.66
C ALA A 54 -26.21 -19.65 -11.40
N LEU A 55 -25.38 -19.86 -10.37
CA LEU A 55 -24.27 -18.99 -10.00
C LEU A 55 -23.48 -18.63 -11.27
N LEU A 56 -23.38 -17.34 -11.60
CA LEU A 56 -22.57 -16.83 -12.72
C LEU A 56 -21.09 -17.24 -12.60
N PHE A 57 -20.63 -17.59 -11.39
CA PHE A 57 -19.29 -18.09 -11.12
C PHE A 57 -19.34 -19.36 -10.26
N PRO A 58 -18.62 -20.42 -10.62
CA PRO A 58 -18.47 -21.60 -9.78
C PRO A 58 -17.99 -21.22 -8.38
N GLU A 59 -18.51 -21.92 -7.36
CA GLU A 59 -18.19 -21.73 -5.93
C GLU A 59 -16.68 -21.67 -5.65
N LEU A 60 -15.87 -22.37 -6.45
CA LEU A 60 -14.41 -22.40 -6.35
C LEU A 60 -13.72 -21.16 -6.94
N ILE A 61 -14.30 -20.52 -7.96
CA ILE A 61 -13.68 -19.39 -8.66
C ILE A 61 -13.68 -18.14 -7.78
N MET A 62 -14.76 -17.92 -7.02
CA MET A 62 -14.89 -16.75 -6.14
C MET A 62 -13.75 -16.60 -5.12
N PRO A 63 -13.41 -17.61 -4.30
CA PRO A 63 -12.30 -17.49 -3.37
C PRO A 63 -10.93 -17.34 -4.06
N ILE A 64 -10.73 -17.95 -5.22
CA ILE A 64 -9.51 -17.76 -6.02
C ILE A 64 -9.39 -16.29 -6.47
N CYS A 65 -10.46 -15.70 -6.98
CA CYS A 65 -10.50 -14.29 -7.35
C CYS A 65 -10.21 -13.38 -6.15
N GLY A 66 -10.77 -13.68 -4.98
CA GLY A 66 -10.55 -12.92 -3.76
C GLY A 66 -9.09 -12.95 -3.28
N LEU A 67 -8.46 -14.12 -3.35
CA LEU A 67 -7.04 -14.31 -3.06
C LEU A 67 -6.15 -13.55 -4.06
N LEU A 68 -6.42 -13.68 -5.36
CA LEU A 68 -5.65 -12.99 -6.39
C LEU A 68 -5.76 -11.47 -6.25
N LEU A 69 -6.96 -10.94 -6.01
CA LEU A 69 -7.15 -9.51 -5.76
C LEU A 69 -6.39 -9.05 -4.51
N THR A 70 -6.47 -9.80 -3.41
CA THR A 70 -5.72 -9.49 -2.19
C THR A 70 -4.22 -9.49 -2.45
N TYR A 71 -3.71 -10.45 -3.19
CA TYR A 71 -2.30 -10.54 -3.57
C TYR A 71 -1.85 -9.37 -4.46
N VAL A 72 -2.64 -8.99 -5.46
CA VAL A 72 -2.33 -7.86 -6.35
C VAL A 72 -2.24 -6.56 -5.57
N PHE A 73 -3.25 -6.24 -4.76
CA PHE A 73 -3.26 -5.00 -3.97
C PHE A 73 -2.16 -5.00 -2.89
N TRP A 74 -1.91 -6.15 -2.25
CA TRP A 74 -0.77 -6.30 -1.34
C TRP A 74 0.57 -6.00 -2.03
N THR A 75 0.74 -6.50 -3.26
CA THR A 75 1.97 -6.29 -4.04
C THR A 75 2.16 -4.82 -4.38
N ILE A 76 1.09 -4.14 -4.84
CA ILE A 76 1.12 -2.70 -5.12
C ILE A 76 1.51 -1.92 -3.86
N GLU A 77 0.86 -2.19 -2.73
CA GLU A 77 1.13 -1.54 -1.45
C GLU A 77 2.58 -1.78 -0.96
N SER A 78 3.09 -3.00 -1.17
CA SER A 78 4.47 -3.36 -0.83
C SER A 78 5.47 -2.57 -1.69
N ARG A 79 5.21 -2.44 -3.00
CA ARG A 79 6.06 -1.64 -3.91
C ARG A 79 6.02 -0.17 -3.55
N ILE A 80 4.84 0.40 -3.31
CA ILE A 80 4.70 1.79 -2.84
C ILE A 80 5.47 1.99 -1.54
N THR A 81 5.43 1.04 -0.61
CA THR A 81 6.18 1.12 0.65
C THR A 81 7.69 1.16 0.43
N ILE A 82 8.21 0.38 -0.52
CA ILE A 82 9.64 0.38 -0.87
C ILE A 82 10.03 1.75 -1.45
N TYR A 83 9.32 2.21 -2.49
CA TYR A 83 9.58 3.52 -3.09
C TYR A 83 9.49 4.66 -2.07
N TYR A 84 8.51 4.60 -1.18
CA TYR A 84 8.34 5.60 -0.13
C TYR A 84 9.54 5.65 0.82
N LYS A 85 10.08 4.50 1.22
CA LYS A 85 11.28 4.42 2.06
C LYS A 85 12.52 4.95 1.35
N ASP A 86 12.69 4.61 0.08
CA ASP A 86 13.83 5.08 -0.72
C ASP A 86 13.78 6.61 -0.89
N LEU A 87 12.60 7.16 -1.17
CA LEU A 87 12.39 8.61 -1.25
C LEU A 87 12.63 9.32 0.08
N GLU A 88 12.22 8.74 1.22
CA GLU A 88 12.53 9.30 2.55
C GLU A 88 14.03 9.33 2.80
N LYS A 89 14.74 8.25 2.47
CA LYS A 89 16.20 8.18 2.64
C LYS A 89 16.94 9.19 1.76
N ILE A 90 16.56 9.28 0.48
CA ILE A 90 17.16 10.25 -0.45
C ILE A 90 16.84 11.67 0.01
N GLY A 91 15.60 11.91 0.44
CA GLY A 91 15.17 13.20 0.97
C GLY A 91 15.97 13.63 2.19
N ASP A 92 16.16 12.74 3.16
CA ASP A 92 16.95 13.02 4.38
C ASP A 92 18.40 13.38 4.05
N ASN A 93 19.04 12.63 3.15
CA ASN A 93 20.40 12.93 2.68
C ASN A 93 20.49 14.29 1.97
N LEU A 94 19.47 14.68 1.20
CA LEU A 94 19.41 15.98 0.53
C LEU A 94 19.18 17.12 1.53
N GLU A 95 18.30 16.94 2.52
CA GLU A 95 18.07 17.93 3.58
C GLU A 95 19.36 18.16 4.41
N GLU A 96 20.12 17.10 4.69
CA GLU A 96 21.43 17.17 5.32
C GLU A 96 22.46 17.90 4.45
N TYR A 97 22.56 17.57 3.16
CA TYR A 97 23.49 18.22 2.23
C TYR A 97 23.18 19.70 2.01
N LEU A 98 21.90 20.07 1.97
CA LEU A 98 21.44 21.45 1.82
C LEU A 98 21.54 22.26 3.12
N GLY A 99 21.72 21.58 4.27
CA GLY A 99 21.84 22.22 5.58
C GLY A 99 20.52 22.76 6.10
N PHE A 100 19.41 22.07 5.88
CA PHE A 100 18.12 22.48 6.43
C PHE A 100 18.05 22.24 7.94
N ASP A 101 17.73 23.28 8.71
CA ASP A 101 17.56 23.20 10.17
C ASP A 101 16.39 22.28 10.57
N HIS A 102 15.32 22.29 9.78
CA HIS A 102 14.12 21.50 10.02
C HIS A 102 14.01 20.39 8.98
N ARG A 103 14.39 19.18 9.37
CA ARG A 103 14.32 18.00 8.50
C ARG A 103 12.92 17.39 8.51
N MET A 104 12.29 17.30 7.34
CA MET A 104 10.91 16.84 7.14
C MET A 104 10.84 15.42 6.58
N MET A 105 11.97 14.90 6.08
CA MET A 105 12.10 13.55 5.51
C MET A 105 12.65 12.51 6.49
N VAL A 106 13.02 12.94 7.71
CA VAL A 106 13.53 12.06 8.77
C VAL A 106 12.47 11.03 9.17
N ASN A 107 12.90 9.76 9.23
CA ASN A 107 12.09 8.67 9.74
C ASN A 107 12.04 8.76 11.28
N TYR A 108 11.03 9.45 11.82
CA TYR A 108 10.77 9.36 13.25
C TYR A 108 10.29 7.94 13.58
N SER A 109 11.04 7.23 14.43
CA SER A 109 10.64 5.89 14.86
C SER A 109 9.29 6.00 15.58
N LYS A 110 8.24 5.42 15.00
CA LYS A 110 6.94 5.35 15.66
C LYS A 110 7.05 4.38 16.84
N GLN A 111 7.08 4.90 18.06
CA GLN A 111 7.31 4.12 19.28
C GLN A 111 6.12 3.23 19.68
N THR A 112 4.93 3.46 19.12
CA THR A 112 3.69 2.79 19.55
C THR A 112 3.06 1.96 18.44
N ILE A 113 2.55 0.78 18.80
CA ILE A 113 1.82 -0.13 17.89
C ILE A 113 0.59 0.57 17.29
N LEU A 114 -0.12 1.37 18.09
CA LEU A 114 -1.33 2.11 17.70
C LEU A 114 -1.11 3.19 16.66
N SER A 115 0.10 3.75 16.54
CA SER A 115 0.42 4.77 15.53
C SER A 115 0.99 4.18 14.23
N ASN A 116 1.11 2.85 14.17
CA ASN A 116 1.75 2.15 13.07
C ASN A 116 0.76 1.83 11.95
N THR A 117 0.47 2.82 11.11
CA THR A 117 -0.34 2.68 9.89
C THR A 117 0.11 1.50 9.02
N LYS A 118 1.41 1.20 8.95
CA LYS A 118 1.94 0.07 8.16
C LYS A 118 1.46 -1.28 8.74
N LEU A 119 1.31 -1.39 10.05
CA LEU A 119 0.77 -2.58 10.70
C LEU A 119 -0.73 -2.73 10.41
N SER A 120 -1.51 -1.65 10.57
CA SER A 120 -2.95 -1.67 10.28
C SER A 120 -3.24 -2.14 8.85
N ILE A 121 -2.48 -1.62 7.88
CA ILE A 121 -2.55 -2.02 6.47
C ILE A 121 -2.31 -3.52 6.30
N LYS A 122 -1.25 -4.06 6.90
CA LYS A 122 -0.93 -5.50 6.84
C LYS A 122 -2.01 -6.37 7.46
N ILE A 123 -2.59 -5.93 8.59
CA ILE A 123 -3.67 -6.64 9.26
C ILE A 123 -4.90 -6.73 8.34
N VAL A 124 -5.30 -5.62 7.71
CA VAL A 124 -6.48 -5.60 6.81
C VAL A 124 -6.33 -6.63 5.68
N TYR A 125 -5.21 -6.60 4.96
CA TYR A 125 -4.98 -7.59 3.91
C TYR A 125 -4.86 -9.01 4.47
N GLY A 126 -4.24 -9.18 5.64
CA GLY A 126 -4.15 -10.48 6.32
C GLY A 126 -5.52 -11.06 6.63
N VAL A 127 -6.46 -10.24 7.10
CA VAL A 127 -7.85 -10.64 7.36
C VAL A 127 -8.54 -11.11 6.09
N PHE A 128 -8.48 -10.35 4.99
CA PHE A 128 -9.09 -10.77 3.73
C PHE A 128 -8.43 -12.01 3.12
N LEU A 129 -7.11 -12.12 3.23
CA LEU A 129 -6.38 -13.30 2.79
C LEU A 129 -6.85 -14.54 3.56
N LEU A 130 -6.90 -14.46 4.89
CA LEU A 130 -7.39 -15.55 5.74
C LEU A 130 -8.86 -15.88 5.46
N TYR A 131 -9.70 -14.87 5.27
CA TYR A 131 -11.10 -15.05 4.90
C TYR A 131 -11.24 -15.88 3.62
N TRP A 132 -10.57 -15.48 2.53
CA TRP A 132 -10.69 -16.21 1.27
C TRP A 132 -10.04 -17.59 1.31
N PHE A 133 -8.96 -17.76 2.08
CA PHE A 133 -8.40 -19.09 2.35
C PHE A 133 -9.39 -20.00 3.09
N ALA A 134 -10.06 -19.48 4.12
CA ALA A 134 -11.06 -20.24 4.87
C ALA A 134 -12.23 -20.64 3.97
N VAL A 135 -12.73 -19.70 3.14
CA VAL A 135 -13.79 -20.00 2.15
C VAL A 135 -13.32 -21.08 1.17
N LEU A 136 -12.11 -20.97 0.62
CA LEU A 136 -11.57 -21.96 -0.31
C LEU A 136 -11.49 -23.36 0.31
N ILE A 137 -10.99 -23.46 1.55
CA ILE A 137 -10.90 -24.72 2.28
C ILE A 137 -12.30 -25.29 2.53
N MET A 138 -13.25 -24.46 2.97
CA MET A 138 -14.62 -24.92 3.16
C MET A 138 -15.24 -25.45 1.87
N THR A 139 -15.07 -24.75 0.75
CA THR A 139 -15.56 -25.20 -0.57
C THR A 139 -14.93 -26.52 -1.04
N LEU A 140 -13.66 -26.77 -0.69
CA LEU A 140 -12.95 -27.98 -1.10
C LEU A 140 -13.26 -29.21 -0.24
N PHE A 141 -13.45 -29.03 1.08
CA PHE A 141 -13.51 -30.12 2.05
C PHE A 141 -14.88 -30.36 2.68
N PHE A 142 -15.76 -29.37 2.69
CA PHE A 142 -17.05 -29.42 3.40
C PHE A 142 -18.24 -29.35 2.45
N LYS A 143 -18.09 -29.92 1.26
CA LYS A 143 -19.15 -30.01 0.26
C LYS A 143 -20.20 -31.06 0.63
#